data_AF-A0AAV6GNF8-F1
#
_entry.id   AF-A0AAV6GNF8-F1
#
_cell.length_a   1.000
_cell.length_b   1.000
_cell.length_c   1.000
_cell.angle_alpha   90.00
_cell.angle_beta   90.00
_cell.angle_gamma   90.00
#
_symmetry.space_group_name_H-M   'P 1'
#
loop_
_entity.id
_entity.type
_entity.pdbx_description
1 polymer ?
#
loop_
_entity_poly.entity_id
_entity_poly.type
_entity_poly.pdbx_seq_one_letter_code
_entity_poly.pdbx_strand_id
1 'polypeptide(L)'
;MFSSIRSFVQDSANSLFTHPMSRKGACTLREQIKQLSGDAARVFDAAGLDESGILTLTRQDLNELLPGPQNFQIRRNIAELINLATQESPVSSSSLIERLKDVISREDVKHLLVSGGLLEDYLHVLHDAETRLACSLDCLRQHVKLLESLRTLPLEEPSSDVAAAKCPPQSHSKDQAQPRLNNSTTPVKIHSLMCGKTLGFHKDMLQRLGVPTLEVSLEECQVVLVFCPVSSRAGTNIAAAMKDVPGNKDAVLLVMHYTSSPKQSVTGIRPSLPENVREVVHIFFHDSMGGILNCEPNKHAVAVIESALKHYTNTN
;
A
#
# COMPACT_ATOMS: atom_id res chain seq x y z
N MET A 1 -32.55 -4.30 -23.48
CA MET A 1 -31.90 -2.99 -23.64
C MET A 1 -30.77 -2.80 -22.62
N PHE A 2 -31.01 -2.94 -21.30
CA PHE A 2 -29.93 -2.88 -20.27
C PHE A 2 -29.06 -4.16 -20.11
N SER A 3 -29.44 -5.26 -20.77
CA SER A 3 -28.77 -6.56 -20.65
C SER A 3 -27.43 -6.63 -21.39
N SER A 4 -27.30 -5.99 -22.56
CA SER A 4 -26.08 -6.04 -23.37
C SER A 4 -24.94 -5.22 -22.77
N ILE A 5 -25.23 -4.04 -22.19
CA ILE A 5 -24.22 -3.21 -21.53
C ILE A 5 -23.75 -3.86 -20.23
N ARG A 6 -24.67 -4.44 -19.44
CA ARG A 6 -24.31 -5.19 -18.24
C ARG A 6 -23.48 -6.44 -18.58
N SER A 7 -23.83 -7.17 -19.64
CA SER A 7 -23.02 -8.28 -20.16
C SER A 7 -21.64 -7.79 -20.56
N PHE A 8 -21.54 -6.72 -21.34
CA PHE A 8 -20.26 -6.17 -21.78
C PHE A 8 -19.35 -5.73 -20.61
N VAL A 9 -19.91 -5.10 -19.58
CA VAL A 9 -19.17 -4.71 -18.36
C VAL A 9 -18.72 -5.94 -17.57
N GLN A 10 -19.59 -6.94 -17.44
CA GLN A 10 -19.26 -8.19 -16.75
C GLN A 10 -18.23 -9.04 -17.52
N ASP A 11 -18.37 -9.11 -18.84
CA ASP A 11 -17.48 -9.83 -19.75
C ASP A 11 -16.12 -9.12 -19.86
N SER A 12 -16.08 -7.78 -19.75
CA SER A 12 -14.84 -7.02 -19.64
C SER A 12 -14.14 -7.24 -18.29
N ALA A 13 -14.91 -7.36 -17.20
CA ALA A 13 -14.37 -7.70 -15.88
C ALA A 13 -13.85 -9.14 -15.82
N ASN A 14 -14.51 -10.09 -16.51
CA ASN A 14 -14.09 -11.49 -16.60
C ASN A 14 -12.92 -11.69 -17.58
N SER A 15 -12.88 -10.94 -18.69
CA SER A 15 -11.80 -10.95 -19.68
C SER A 15 -10.49 -10.35 -19.15
N LEU A 16 -10.52 -9.59 -18.06
CA LEU A 16 -9.32 -9.14 -17.33
C LEU A 16 -8.62 -10.29 -16.58
N PHE A 17 -9.28 -11.45 -16.43
CA PHE A 17 -8.76 -12.61 -15.69
C PHE A 17 -8.62 -13.90 -16.51
N THR A 18 -8.89 -13.87 -17.81
CA THR A 18 -8.64 -15.02 -18.70
C THR A 18 -8.09 -14.53 -20.03
N HIS A 19 -6.84 -14.91 -20.34
CA HIS A 19 -6.17 -14.59 -21.60
C HIS A 19 -6.94 -15.14 -22.81
N PRO A 20 -7.04 -14.37 -23.92
CA PRO A 20 -7.62 -14.84 -25.15
C PRO A 20 -6.58 -15.23 -26.22
N MET A 21 -7.04 -16.14 -27.06
CA MET A 21 -6.62 -16.60 -28.37
C MET A 21 -5.78 -15.66 -29.27
N SER A 22 -4.69 -16.23 -29.79
CA SER A 22 -4.32 -16.39 -31.21
C SER A 22 -4.68 -15.29 -32.23
N ARG A 23 -3.64 -14.64 -32.79
CA ARG A 23 -3.63 -14.16 -34.18
C ARG A 23 -2.30 -14.46 -34.90
N LYS A 24 -2.47 -15.01 -36.10
CA LYS A 24 -1.52 -15.32 -37.17
C LYS A 24 -0.43 -14.25 -37.39
N GLY A 25 0.82 -14.68 -37.42
CA GLY A 25 1.93 -13.94 -38.05
C GLY A 25 3.26 -13.99 -37.31
N ALA A 26 3.28 -14.32 -36.01
CA ALA A 26 4.48 -14.51 -35.21
C ALA A 26 4.70 -16.01 -34.97
N CYS A 27 5.93 -16.52 -35.16
CA CYS A 27 6.28 -17.86 -34.68
C CYS A 27 6.06 -17.89 -33.17
N THR A 28 5.30 -18.87 -32.68
CA THR A 28 4.98 -18.94 -31.25
C THR A 28 6.25 -19.11 -30.42
N LEU A 29 6.20 -18.68 -29.15
CA LEU A 29 7.32 -18.83 -28.21
C LEU A 29 7.88 -20.27 -28.21
N ARG A 30 6.99 -21.25 -28.31
CA ARG A 30 7.33 -22.66 -28.37
C ARG A 30 8.12 -23.04 -29.62
N GLU A 31 7.75 -22.52 -30.78
CA GLU A 31 8.48 -22.77 -32.02
C GLU A 31 9.87 -22.09 -31.98
N GLN A 32 9.96 -20.90 -31.39
CA GLN A 32 11.24 -20.22 -31.19
C GLN A 32 12.17 -20.99 -30.24
N ILE A 33 11.63 -21.55 -29.14
CA ILE A 33 12.40 -22.40 -28.22
C ILE A 33 12.85 -23.69 -28.92
N LYS A 34 12.00 -24.30 -29.75
CA LYS A 34 12.34 -25.51 -30.52
C LYS A 34 13.45 -25.24 -31.53
N GLN A 35 13.46 -24.07 -32.17
CA GLN A 35 14.54 -23.64 -33.06
C GLN A 35 15.84 -23.34 -32.31
N LEU A 36 15.75 -22.82 -31.09
CA LEU A 36 16.90 -22.55 -30.23
C LEU A 36 17.52 -23.83 -29.65
N SER A 37 16.70 -24.76 -29.17
CA SER A 37 17.13 -26.06 -28.64
C SER A 37 16.00 -27.08 -28.66
N GLY A 38 16.13 -28.10 -29.52
CA GLY A 38 15.19 -29.22 -29.56
C GLY A 38 15.16 -30.01 -28.25
N ASP A 39 16.29 -30.13 -27.55
CA ASP A 39 16.36 -30.82 -26.26
C ASP A 39 15.58 -30.07 -25.18
N ALA A 40 15.67 -28.74 -25.13
CA ALA A 40 14.90 -27.93 -24.19
C ALA A 40 13.39 -28.03 -24.45
N ALA A 41 12.97 -27.99 -25.72
CA ALA A 41 11.57 -28.17 -26.07
C ALA A 41 11.02 -29.53 -25.59
N ARG A 42 11.78 -30.62 -25.79
CA ARG A 42 11.38 -31.95 -25.29
C ARG A 42 11.28 -32.00 -23.77
N VAL A 43 12.19 -31.34 -23.06
CA VAL A 43 12.15 -31.28 -21.59
C VAL A 43 10.90 -30.55 -21.11
N PHE A 44 10.53 -29.44 -21.76
CA PHE A 44 9.31 -28.70 -21.42
C PHE A 44 8.04 -29.49 -21.75
N ASP A 45 8.03 -30.24 -22.86
CA ASP A 45 6.95 -31.17 -23.20
C ASP A 45 6.82 -32.30 -22.16
N ALA A 46 7.95 -32.90 -21.77
CA ALA A 46 7.97 -33.96 -20.75
C ALA A 46 7.55 -33.45 -19.37
N ALA A 47 7.83 -32.18 -19.07
CA ALA A 47 7.36 -31.49 -17.87
C ALA A 47 5.88 -31.07 -17.93
N GLY A 48 5.20 -31.29 -19.07
CA GLY A 48 3.78 -30.95 -19.25
C GLY A 48 3.51 -29.45 -19.29
N LEU A 49 4.51 -28.64 -19.60
CA LEU A 49 4.35 -27.19 -19.67
C LEU A 49 3.67 -26.82 -20.98
N ASP A 50 2.60 -26.01 -20.93
CA ASP A 50 2.00 -25.37 -22.10
C ASP A 50 2.66 -23.99 -22.37
N GLU A 51 2.19 -23.22 -23.37
CA GLU A 51 2.79 -21.90 -23.66
C GLU A 51 2.69 -20.92 -22.48
N SER A 52 1.60 -20.99 -21.71
CA SER A 52 1.42 -20.14 -20.54
C SER A 52 2.37 -20.54 -19.39
N GLY A 53 2.54 -21.85 -19.17
CA GLY A 53 3.48 -22.39 -18.20
C GLY A 53 4.92 -21.99 -18.51
N ILE A 54 5.31 -22.01 -19.79
CA ILE A 54 6.64 -21.55 -20.23
C ILE A 54 6.84 -20.06 -19.91
N LEU A 55 5.84 -19.21 -20.14
CA LEU A 55 5.93 -17.77 -19.85
C LEU A 55 6.14 -17.45 -18.37
N THR A 56 5.73 -18.35 -17.47
CA THR A 56 5.87 -18.16 -16.02
C THR A 56 7.18 -18.68 -15.45
N LEU A 57 8.02 -19.36 -16.26
CA LEU A 57 9.25 -19.97 -15.79
C LEU A 57 10.23 -18.92 -15.24
N THR A 58 10.67 -19.15 -14.02
CA THR A 58 11.70 -18.33 -13.38
C THR A 58 13.09 -18.82 -13.78
N ARG A 59 14.11 -18.01 -13.43
CA ARG A 59 15.50 -18.42 -13.56
C ARG A 59 15.80 -19.71 -12.79
N GLN A 60 15.13 -19.95 -11.66
CA GLN A 60 15.31 -21.17 -10.88
C GLN A 60 14.71 -22.37 -11.63
N ASP A 61 13.48 -22.26 -12.12
CA ASP A 61 12.82 -23.34 -12.86
C ASP A 61 13.62 -23.74 -14.11
N LEU A 62 14.20 -22.76 -14.82
CA LEU A 62 15.08 -23.04 -15.95
C LEU A 62 16.37 -23.77 -15.54
N ASN A 63 16.93 -23.49 -14.36
CA ASN A 63 18.11 -24.21 -13.86
C ASN A 63 17.77 -25.66 -13.46
N GLU A 64 16.55 -25.91 -12.97
CA GLU A 64 16.08 -27.24 -12.58
C GLU A 64 15.72 -28.09 -13.81
N LEU A 65 15.00 -27.50 -14.77
CA LEU A 65 14.62 -28.18 -16.02
C LEU A 65 15.82 -28.43 -16.94
N LEU A 66 16.75 -27.47 -17.01
CA LEU A 66 17.94 -27.55 -17.88
C LEU A 66 19.22 -27.46 -17.03
N PRO A 67 19.57 -28.52 -16.27
CA PRO A 67 20.69 -28.48 -15.33
C PRO A 67 22.04 -28.48 -16.05
N GLY A 68 23.07 -28.05 -15.32
CA GLY A 68 24.47 -28.08 -15.76
C GLY A 68 24.95 -26.82 -16.49
N PRO A 69 26.28 -26.58 -16.51
CA PRO A 69 26.87 -25.39 -17.12
C PRO A 69 26.73 -25.33 -18.66
N GLN A 70 26.65 -26.47 -19.33
CA GLN A 70 26.48 -26.58 -20.78
C GLN A 70 25.19 -25.91 -21.28
N ASN A 71 24.17 -25.84 -20.42
CA ASN A 71 22.88 -25.25 -20.75
C ASN A 71 22.78 -23.75 -20.40
N PHE A 72 23.86 -23.13 -19.93
CA PHE A 72 23.84 -21.73 -19.49
C PHE A 72 23.34 -20.76 -20.57
N GLN A 73 23.88 -20.86 -21.79
CA GLN A 73 23.47 -19.97 -22.89
C GLN A 73 22.03 -20.24 -23.33
N ILE A 74 21.61 -21.50 -23.30
CA ILE A 74 20.22 -21.90 -23.61
C ILE A 74 19.27 -21.29 -22.58
N ARG A 75 19.57 -21.41 -21.27
CA ARG A 75 18.75 -20.80 -20.21
C ARG A 75 18.67 -19.29 -20.34
N ARG A 76 19.78 -18.62 -20.66
CA ARG A 76 19.80 -17.17 -20.89
C ARG A 76 18.90 -16.78 -22.07
N ASN A 77 19.06 -17.44 -23.21
CA ASN A 77 18.32 -17.11 -24.42
C ASN A 77 16.81 -17.42 -24.25
N ILE A 78 16.45 -18.53 -23.58
CA ILE A 78 15.05 -18.84 -23.25
C ILE A 78 14.47 -17.79 -22.30
N ALA A 79 15.21 -17.37 -21.27
CA ALA A 79 14.76 -16.31 -20.37
C ALA A 79 14.55 -14.97 -21.09
N GLU A 80 15.42 -14.63 -22.06
CA GLU A 80 15.25 -13.47 -22.92
C GLU A 80 14.00 -13.60 -23.82
N LEU A 81 13.76 -14.76 -24.42
CA LEU A 81 12.56 -15.03 -25.21
C LEU A 81 11.27 -14.94 -24.37
N ILE A 82 11.27 -15.50 -23.16
CA ILE A 82 10.15 -15.38 -22.21
C ILE A 82 9.91 -13.91 -21.88
N ASN A 83 10.97 -13.16 -21.57
CA ASN A 83 10.84 -11.73 -21.27
C ASN A 83 10.31 -10.94 -22.48
N LEU A 84 10.77 -11.22 -23.69
CA LEU A 84 10.28 -10.58 -24.91
C LEU A 84 8.81 -10.94 -25.20
N ALA A 85 8.43 -12.20 -25.02
CA ALA A 85 7.05 -12.66 -25.19
C ALA A 85 6.11 -12.15 -24.09
N THR A 86 6.64 -11.89 -22.89
CA THR A 86 5.92 -11.24 -21.78
C THR A 86 5.83 -9.73 -21.97
N GLN A 87 6.74 -9.15 -22.75
CA GLN A 87 6.76 -7.74 -23.17
C GLN A 87 5.97 -7.46 -24.47
N GLU A 88 5.26 -8.44 -25.04
CA GLU A 88 4.23 -8.18 -26.05
C GLU A 88 3.05 -7.41 -25.43
N SER A 89 3.25 -6.09 -25.35
CA SER A 89 2.35 -5.00 -25.01
C SER A 89 1.61 -5.09 -23.67
N PRO A 90 1.75 -4.09 -22.78
CA PRO A 90 0.70 -3.83 -21.80
C PRO A 90 -0.58 -3.61 -22.60
N VAL A 91 -1.72 -4.17 -22.21
CA VAL A 91 -3.03 -3.98 -22.87
C VAL A 91 -3.07 -2.62 -23.56
N SER A 92 -2.85 -2.59 -24.88
CA SER A 92 -2.62 -1.31 -25.54
C SER A 92 -3.95 -0.58 -25.40
N SER A 93 -3.94 0.52 -24.66
CA SER A 93 -5.08 1.40 -24.42
C SER A 93 -5.80 1.71 -25.75
N SER A 94 -5.06 1.73 -26.86
CA SER A 94 -5.58 1.78 -28.23
C SER A 94 -6.67 0.73 -28.53
N SER A 95 -6.48 -0.54 -28.20
CA SER A 95 -7.45 -1.61 -28.52
C SER A 95 -8.75 -1.52 -27.72
N LEU A 96 -8.67 -1.07 -26.46
CA LEU A 96 -9.85 -0.84 -25.61
C LEU A 96 -10.57 0.44 -26.01
N ILE A 97 -9.83 1.51 -26.33
CA ILE A 97 -10.40 2.77 -26.82
C ILE A 97 -11.11 2.55 -28.16
N GLU A 98 -10.54 1.78 -29.09
CA GLU A 98 -11.19 1.47 -30.37
C GLU A 98 -12.45 0.61 -30.19
N ARG A 99 -12.43 -0.37 -29.27
CA ARG A 99 -13.64 -1.12 -28.90
C ARG A 99 -14.72 -0.24 -28.27
N LEU A 100 -14.31 0.68 -27.39
CA LEU A 100 -15.22 1.64 -26.77
C LEU A 100 -15.82 2.61 -27.80
N LYS A 101 -15.00 3.11 -28.74
CA LYS A 101 -15.45 3.94 -29.86
C LYS A 101 -16.45 3.23 -30.76
N ASP A 102 -16.24 1.95 -31.06
CA ASP A 102 -17.18 1.15 -31.87
C ASP A 102 -18.53 0.98 -31.15
N VAL A 103 -18.52 0.74 -29.83
CA VAL A 103 -19.75 0.67 -29.03
C VAL A 103 -20.47 2.02 -28.97
N ILE A 104 -19.74 3.11 -28.72
CA ILE A 104 -20.28 4.48 -28.69
C ILE A 104 -20.83 4.92 -30.05
N SER A 105 -20.23 4.44 -31.16
CA SER A 105 -20.66 4.81 -32.52
C SER A 105 -21.89 4.03 -33.00
N ARG A 106 -22.19 2.87 -32.39
CA ARG A 106 -23.34 2.01 -32.73
C ARG A 106 -24.63 2.41 -32.01
N GLU A 107 -24.51 3.13 -30.89
CA GLU A 107 -25.63 3.52 -30.03
C GLU A 107 -25.70 5.05 -29.93
N ASP A 108 -26.90 5.65 -29.91
CA ASP A 108 -27.06 7.11 -29.82
C ASP A 108 -26.89 7.58 -28.35
N VAL A 109 -25.70 7.35 -27.80
CA VAL A 109 -25.36 7.51 -26.36
C VAL A 109 -25.08 8.96 -25.95
N LYS A 110 -25.14 9.91 -26.89
CA LYS A 110 -24.95 11.34 -26.59
C LYS A 110 -25.97 11.86 -25.57
N HIS A 111 -27.18 11.32 -25.56
CA HIS A 111 -28.22 11.69 -24.60
C HIS A 111 -27.98 11.12 -23.18
N LEU A 112 -27.00 10.22 -22.98
CA LEU A 112 -26.65 9.65 -21.68
C LEU A 112 -25.53 10.43 -20.97
N LEU A 113 -24.87 11.37 -21.66
CA LEU A 113 -23.90 12.33 -21.13
C LEU A 113 -24.57 13.62 -20.63
N VAL A 114 -25.86 13.56 -20.28
CA VAL A 114 -26.57 14.68 -19.67
C VAL A 114 -26.18 14.77 -18.18
N SER A 115 -26.06 15.98 -17.64
CA SER A 115 -25.69 16.21 -16.24
C SER A 115 -26.55 15.36 -15.28
N GLY A 116 -25.89 14.55 -14.45
CA GLY A 116 -26.53 13.64 -13.49
C GLY A 116 -26.81 12.23 -14.05
N GLY A 117 -26.34 11.90 -15.25
CA GLY A 117 -26.42 10.56 -15.82
C GLY A 117 -25.31 9.62 -15.35
N LEU A 118 -25.58 8.30 -15.39
CA LEU A 118 -24.64 7.24 -15.01
C LEU A 118 -23.29 7.31 -15.74
N LEU A 119 -23.28 7.77 -17.00
CA LEU A 119 -22.07 7.87 -17.80
C LEU A 119 -21.22 9.10 -17.40
N GLU A 120 -21.87 10.17 -16.91
CA GLU A 120 -21.19 11.35 -16.35
C GLU A 120 -20.50 11.00 -15.03
N ASP A 121 -21.16 10.22 -14.17
CA ASP A 121 -20.56 9.71 -12.93
C ASP A 121 -19.36 8.80 -13.23
N TYR A 122 -19.49 7.93 -14.25
CA TYR A 122 -18.38 7.08 -14.70
C TYR A 122 -17.22 7.90 -15.25
N LEU A 123 -17.50 8.96 -16.02
CA LEU A 123 -16.49 9.87 -16.55
C LEU A 123 -15.75 10.60 -15.42
N HIS A 124 -16.45 11.06 -14.39
CA HIS A 124 -15.82 11.65 -13.20
C HIS A 124 -14.90 10.65 -12.48
N VAL A 125 -15.32 9.39 -12.32
CA VAL A 125 -14.49 8.34 -11.70
C VAL A 125 -13.24 8.07 -12.53
N LEU A 126 -13.36 8.04 -13.87
CA LEU A 126 -12.21 7.88 -14.75
C LEU A 126 -11.26 9.07 -14.68
N HIS A 127 -11.78 10.31 -14.67
CA HIS A 127 -10.96 11.51 -14.57
C HIS A 127 -10.23 11.62 -13.22
N ASP A 128 -10.89 11.21 -12.13
CA ASP A 128 -10.29 11.10 -10.80
C ASP A 128 -9.17 10.04 -10.78
N ALA A 129 -9.39 8.89 -11.42
CA ALA A 129 -8.36 7.86 -11.57
C ALA A 129 -7.17 8.35 -12.41
N GLU A 130 -7.40 9.04 -13.52
CA GLU A 130 -6.37 9.64 -14.35
C GLU A 130 -5.54 10.66 -13.56
N THR A 131 -6.20 11.55 -12.83
CA THR A 131 -5.55 12.56 -11.99
C THR A 131 -4.67 11.90 -10.93
N ARG A 132 -5.19 10.88 -10.23
CA ARG A 132 -4.40 10.13 -9.23
C ARG A 132 -3.16 9.48 -9.84
N LEU A 133 -3.30 8.82 -10.98
CA LEU A 133 -2.17 8.16 -11.66
C LEU A 133 -1.13 9.18 -12.14
N ALA A 134 -1.56 10.32 -12.67
CA ALA A 134 -0.66 11.40 -13.06
C ALA A 134 0.14 11.92 -11.85
N CYS A 135 -0.53 12.20 -10.73
CA CYS A 135 0.13 12.62 -9.50
C CYS A 135 1.13 11.58 -8.98
N SER A 136 0.77 10.29 -8.98
CA SER A 136 1.69 9.22 -8.58
C SER A 136 2.91 9.13 -9.49
N LEU A 137 2.72 9.27 -10.81
CA LEU A 137 3.80 9.20 -11.77
C LEU A 137 4.75 10.40 -11.67
N ASP A 138 4.23 11.60 -11.39
CA ASP A 138 5.05 12.78 -11.14
C ASP A 138 5.84 12.69 -9.82
N CYS A 139 5.24 12.12 -8.77
CA CYS A 139 5.96 11.82 -7.52
C CYS A 139 7.14 10.87 -7.78
N LEU A 140 6.91 9.78 -8.52
CA LEU A 140 7.97 8.84 -8.89
C LEU A 140 9.07 9.51 -9.71
N ARG A 141 8.72 10.37 -10.68
CA ARG A 141 9.70 11.15 -11.46
C ARG A 141 10.57 12.04 -10.57
N GLN A 142 9.97 12.71 -9.58
CA GLN A 142 10.71 13.55 -8.63
C GLN A 142 11.67 12.72 -7.78
N HIS A 143 11.25 11.53 -7.31
CA HIS A 143 12.13 10.62 -6.58
C HIS A 143 13.31 10.14 -7.42
N VAL A 144 13.07 9.72 -8.67
CA VAL A 144 14.13 9.31 -9.60
C VAL A 144 15.13 10.45 -9.79
N LYS A 145 14.66 11.67 -10.04
CA LYS A 145 15.51 12.86 -10.20
C LYS A 145 16.37 13.15 -8.97
N LEU A 146 15.80 13.01 -7.76
CA LEU A 146 16.54 13.20 -6.52
C LEU A 146 17.63 12.13 -6.36
N LEU A 147 17.31 10.86 -6.59
CA LEU A 147 18.28 9.77 -6.50
C LEU A 147 19.39 9.87 -7.56
N GLU A 148 19.07 10.34 -8.77
CA GLU A 148 20.06 10.64 -9.80
C GLU A 148 20.98 11.79 -9.40
N SER A 149 20.45 12.85 -8.78
CA SER A 149 21.27 13.98 -8.30
C SER A 149 22.30 13.57 -7.23
N LEU A 150 21.95 12.60 -6.37
CA LEU A 150 22.85 12.03 -5.37
C LEU A 150 23.96 11.18 -6.01
N ARG A 151 23.70 10.59 -7.16
CA ARG A 151 24.70 9.81 -7.92
C ARG A 151 25.74 10.69 -8.60
N THR A 152 25.48 11.98 -8.78
CA THR A 152 26.37 12.95 -9.46
C THR A 152 27.29 13.76 -8.54
N LEU A 153 27.27 13.54 -7.22
CA LEU A 153 28.17 14.23 -6.29
C LEU A 153 29.59 13.65 -6.36
N PRO A 154 30.64 14.47 -6.59
CA PRO A 154 32.03 14.02 -6.49
C PRO A 154 32.34 13.63 -5.04
N LEU A 155 32.90 12.43 -4.85
CA LEU A 155 33.41 11.96 -3.56
C LEU A 155 34.70 12.71 -3.25
N GLU A 156 34.65 13.66 -2.31
CA GLU A 156 35.84 14.20 -1.66
C GLU A 156 36.13 13.35 -0.40
N GLU A 157 37.34 12.79 -0.34
CA GLU A 157 37.83 11.99 0.79
C GLU A 157 38.19 12.84 2.02
N PRO A 158 38.19 12.27 3.24
CA PRO A 158 38.50 13.02 4.45
C PRO A 158 40.01 13.05 4.72
N SER A 159 40.61 14.25 4.75
CA SER A 159 41.97 14.45 5.28
C SER A 159 41.94 15.17 6.64
N SER A 160 42.56 14.51 7.62
CA SER A 160 43.00 15.01 8.92
C SER A 160 43.98 16.19 8.77
N ASP A 161 43.84 17.25 9.58
CA ASP A 161 44.86 17.66 10.59
C ASP A 161 44.59 19.03 11.25
N VAL A 162 44.43 18.96 12.57
CA VAL A 162 44.91 19.82 13.68
C VAL A 162 45.47 21.24 13.36
N ALA A 163 44.93 22.29 14.00
CA ALA A 163 45.64 23.12 15.00
C ALA A 163 44.91 24.40 15.46
N ALA A 164 44.72 24.47 16.79
CA ALA A 164 44.93 25.60 17.72
C ALA A 164 44.30 27.00 17.46
N ALA A 165 43.45 27.46 18.41
CA ALA A 165 43.80 28.55 19.33
C ALA A 165 42.66 28.92 20.32
N LYS A 166 42.97 28.79 21.63
CA LYS A 166 42.74 29.74 22.75
C LYS A 166 41.36 30.42 22.97
N CYS A 167 40.70 30.03 24.07
CA CYS A 167 39.78 30.85 24.90
C CYS A 167 40.57 31.98 25.64
N PRO A 168 39.99 33.07 26.21
CA PRO A 168 38.94 33.04 27.27
C PRO A 168 38.03 34.32 27.36
N PRO A 169 37.45 34.73 28.53
CA PRO A 169 36.08 34.45 29.00
C PRO A 169 35.21 35.72 29.23
N GLN A 170 33.89 35.58 29.45
CA GLN A 170 33.14 36.12 30.62
C GLN A 170 31.61 36.13 30.44
N SER A 171 30.97 35.61 31.50
CA SER A 171 29.62 35.81 32.05
C SER A 171 28.78 37.01 31.58
N HIS A 172 27.47 36.80 31.42
CA HIS A 172 26.44 37.37 32.30
C HIS A 172 25.04 36.80 31.98
N SER A 173 24.31 36.55 33.06
CA SER A 173 22.98 35.96 33.19
C SER A 173 21.86 36.77 32.52
N LYS A 174 20.78 36.10 32.13
CA LYS A 174 19.40 36.56 32.38
C LYS A 174 18.41 35.39 32.28
N ASP A 175 17.82 35.10 33.44
CA ASP A 175 16.53 34.44 33.62
C ASP A 175 15.47 35.04 32.69
N GLN A 176 14.68 34.17 32.05
CA GLN A 176 13.24 34.40 31.92
C GLN A 176 12.48 33.08 31.70
N ALA A 177 11.96 32.59 32.83
CA ALA A 177 10.63 31.99 33.01
C ALA A 177 10.20 30.88 32.03
N GLN A 178 10.61 29.65 32.35
CA GLN A 178 9.82 28.46 32.06
C GLN A 178 8.49 28.53 32.86
N PRO A 179 7.33 28.27 32.24
CA PRO A 179 6.16 27.89 33.02
C PRO A 179 6.40 26.47 33.54
N ARG A 180 6.72 26.37 34.82
CA ARG A 180 6.59 25.11 35.55
C ARG A 180 5.11 24.77 35.65
N LEU A 181 4.67 23.73 34.95
CA LEU A 181 3.55 22.91 35.39
C LEU A 181 4.10 21.62 35.99
N ASN A 182 4.16 21.64 37.30
CA ASN A 182 4.34 20.49 38.16
C ASN A 182 3.04 19.68 38.08
N ASN A 183 3.11 18.49 37.49
CA ASN A 183 2.32 17.31 37.83
C ASN A 183 3.14 16.11 37.33
N SER A 184 3.79 15.39 38.24
CA SER A 184 4.43 14.10 37.94
C SER A 184 3.34 13.08 37.65
N THR A 185 2.78 13.15 36.44
CA THR A 185 1.77 12.20 35.97
C THR A 185 2.50 10.92 35.63
N THR A 186 2.16 9.83 36.31
CA THR A 186 2.71 8.51 36.02
C THR A 186 2.30 8.11 34.59
N PRO A 187 3.23 7.59 33.76
CA PRO A 187 2.89 7.23 32.39
C PRO A 187 1.92 6.06 32.37
N VAL A 188 0.90 6.14 31.51
CA VAL A 188 -0.05 5.07 31.31
C VAL A 188 0.65 3.89 30.65
N LYS A 189 0.73 2.76 31.36
CA LYS A 189 1.22 1.50 30.79
C LYS A 189 0.27 0.97 29.72
N ILE A 190 0.71 0.99 28.46
CA ILE A 190 -0.05 0.53 27.30
C ILE A 190 0.61 -0.69 26.66
N HIS A 191 -0.18 -1.52 25.99
CA HIS A 191 0.30 -2.55 25.08
C HIS A 191 -0.26 -2.30 23.68
N SER A 192 0.60 -2.14 22.68
CA SER A 192 0.19 -1.99 21.29
C SER A 192 0.00 -3.36 20.64
N LEU A 193 -1.19 -3.62 20.11
CA LEU A 193 -1.51 -4.85 19.38
C LEU A 193 -1.74 -4.54 17.90
N MET A 194 -0.91 -5.09 17.02
CA MET A 194 -0.90 -4.77 15.59
C MET A 194 -1.61 -5.88 14.80
N CYS A 195 -2.86 -5.63 14.41
CA CYS A 195 -3.74 -6.60 13.75
C CYS A 195 -3.65 -6.48 12.21
N GLY A 196 -2.44 -6.30 11.70
CA GLY A 196 -2.16 -6.13 10.27
C GLY A 196 -1.01 -5.17 9.98
N LYS A 197 -0.87 -4.78 8.71
CA LYS A 197 0.21 -3.89 8.27
C LYS A 197 -0.15 -2.43 8.55
N THR A 198 0.42 -1.87 9.61
CA THR A 198 0.26 -0.45 9.94
C THR A 198 1.32 0.47 9.30
N LEU A 199 2.30 -0.12 8.60
CA LEU A 199 3.44 0.59 7.98
C LEU A 199 4.25 1.46 8.97
N GLY A 200 4.30 1.08 10.25
CA GLY A 200 4.99 1.86 11.30
C GLY A 200 4.22 3.08 11.82
N PHE A 201 3.15 3.51 11.14
CA PHE A 201 2.40 4.72 11.51
C PHE A 201 1.61 4.63 12.83
N HIS A 202 1.54 3.45 13.46
CA HIS A 202 1.03 3.34 14.83
C HIS A 202 1.89 4.14 15.81
N LYS A 203 3.21 4.20 15.60
CA LYS A 203 4.14 4.98 16.44
C LYS A 203 3.89 6.47 16.29
N ASP A 204 3.64 6.93 15.08
CA ASP A 204 3.30 8.32 14.79
C ASP A 204 2.00 8.73 15.50
N MET A 205 1.03 7.82 15.60
CA MET A 205 -0.18 8.07 16.39
C MET A 205 0.14 8.21 17.88
N LEU A 206 0.96 7.32 18.45
CA LEU A 206 1.36 7.41 19.86
C LEU A 206 2.14 8.70 20.17
N GLN A 207 3.00 9.15 19.26
CA GLN A 207 3.75 10.41 19.39
C GLN A 207 2.85 11.65 19.37
N ARG A 208 1.64 11.55 18.81
CA ARG A 208 0.66 12.66 18.79
C ARG A 208 -0.14 12.77 20.08
N LEU A 209 -0.06 11.78 20.96
CA LEU A 209 -0.75 11.81 22.25
C LEU A 209 0.03 12.72 23.21
N GLY A 210 -0.67 13.67 23.83
CA GLY A 210 -0.15 14.52 24.90
C GLY A 210 -0.17 13.84 26.28
N VAL A 211 -0.76 12.64 26.39
CA VAL A 211 -0.72 11.85 27.62
C VAL A 211 0.58 11.01 27.67
N PRO A 212 1.33 11.04 28.78
CA PRO A 212 2.51 10.19 28.92
C PRO A 212 2.11 8.71 28.86
N THR A 213 2.71 7.95 27.95
CA THR A 213 2.47 6.51 27.78
C THR A 213 3.78 5.75 27.91
N LEU A 214 3.70 4.51 28.42
CA LEU A 214 4.83 3.59 28.53
C LEU A 214 4.42 2.27 27.89
N GLU A 215 5.14 1.85 26.86
CA GLU A 215 4.89 0.57 26.19
C GLU A 215 5.45 -0.59 27.02
N VAL A 216 4.59 -1.54 27.37
CA VAL A 216 4.93 -2.71 28.21
C VAL A 216 4.33 -4.00 27.64
N SER A 217 4.61 -5.13 28.28
CA SER A 217 4.00 -6.41 27.94
C SER A 217 2.48 -6.41 28.20
N LEU A 218 1.76 -7.33 27.54
CA LEU A 218 0.32 -7.48 27.71
C LEU A 218 -0.09 -7.78 29.17
N GLU A 219 0.79 -8.43 29.93
CA GLU A 219 0.55 -8.77 31.33
C GLU A 219 0.59 -7.51 32.22
N GLU A 220 1.53 -6.61 31.95
CA GLU A 220 1.80 -5.42 32.75
C GLU A 220 0.99 -4.18 32.33
N CYS A 221 0.36 -4.21 31.16
CA CYS A 221 -0.39 -3.06 30.65
C CYS A 221 -1.69 -2.83 31.41
N GLN A 222 -2.08 -1.55 31.52
CA GLN A 222 -3.39 -1.15 32.03
C GLN A 222 -4.45 -1.21 30.93
N VAL A 223 -4.06 -0.92 29.68
CA VAL A 223 -4.96 -0.86 28.53
C VAL A 223 -4.23 -1.32 27.26
N VAL A 224 -4.95 -1.99 26.38
CA VAL A 224 -4.46 -2.44 25.07
C VAL A 224 -4.91 -1.46 23.99
N LEU A 225 -3.97 -0.98 23.16
CA LEU A 225 -4.27 -0.19 21.96
C LEU A 225 -4.23 -1.12 20.74
N VAL A 226 -5.40 -1.41 20.18
CA VAL A 226 -5.56 -2.37 19.10
C VAL A 226 -5.54 -1.66 17.75
N PHE A 227 -4.44 -1.72 17.02
CA PHE A 227 -4.29 -1.12 15.70
C PHE A 227 -4.80 -2.08 14.62
N CYS A 228 -5.92 -1.73 14.00
CA CYS A 228 -6.62 -2.54 13.01
C CYS A 228 -6.67 -1.81 11.65
N PRO A 229 -5.66 -1.97 10.78
CA PRO A 229 -5.71 -1.42 9.43
C PRO A 229 -6.76 -2.13 8.56
N VAL A 230 -7.56 -1.34 7.84
CA VAL A 230 -8.65 -1.81 6.97
C VAL A 230 -8.21 -1.73 5.51
N SER A 231 -8.05 -2.90 4.86
CA SER A 231 -7.58 -3.01 3.48
C SER A 231 -8.67 -3.31 2.43
N SER A 232 -9.92 -3.59 2.83
CA SER A 232 -11.08 -3.62 1.92
C SER A 232 -12.42 -3.89 2.63
N ARG A 233 -12.41 -4.48 3.84
CA ARG A 233 -13.63 -4.83 4.60
C ARG A 233 -13.38 -4.66 6.11
N ALA A 234 -14.06 -3.71 6.76
CA ALA A 234 -13.84 -3.43 8.19
C ALA A 234 -14.30 -4.57 9.11
N GLY A 235 -15.38 -5.28 8.78
CA GLY A 235 -16.00 -6.27 9.66
C GLY A 235 -15.14 -7.50 9.96
N THR A 236 -14.47 -8.07 8.95
CA THR A 236 -13.61 -9.25 9.13
C THR A 236 -12.34 -8.92 9.91
N ASN A 237 -11.77 -7.73 9.67
CA ASN A 237 -10.52 -7.31 10.31
C ASN A 237 -10.73 -7.06 11.82
N ILE A 238 -11.86 -6.47 12.21
CA ILE A 238 -12.17 -6.19 13.62
C ILE A 238 -12.36 -7.49 14.42
N ALA A 239 -13.09 -8.46 13.90
CA ALA A 239 -13.31 -9.73 14.59
C ALA A 239 -11.98 -10.50 14.80
N ALA A 240 -11.09 -10.48 13.81
CA ALA A 240 -9.75 -11.05 13.94
C ALA A 240 -8.90 -10.29 14.97
N ALA A 241 -8.95 -8.96 14.95
CA ALA A 241 -8.19 -8.12 15.87
C ALA A 241 -8.57 -8.34 17.34
N MET A 242 -9.87 -8.55 17.61
CA MET A 242 -10.37 -8.75 18.97
C MET A 242 -10.09 -10.15 19.54
N LYS A 243 -9.71 -11.14 18.71
CA LYS A 243 -9.41 -12.50 19.17
C LYS A 243 -8.19 -12.56 20.09
N ASP A 244 -7.23 -11.67 19.85
CA ASP A 244 -5.95 -11.66 20.56
C ASP A 244 -5.96 -10.73 21.79
N VAL A 245 -7.11 -10.09 22.08
CA VAL A 245 -7.30 -9.24 23.25
C VAL A 245 -7.86 -10.07 24.42
N PRO A 246 -7.17 -10.13 25.57
CA PRO A 246 -7.72 -10.77 26.76
C PRO A 246 -9.00 -10.08 27.23
N GLY A 247 -10.07 -10.84 27.47
CA GLY A 247 -11.37 -10.28 27.88
C GLY A 247 -11.36 -9.55 29.23
N ASN A 248 -10.34 -9.74 30.05
CA ASN A 248 -10.14 -9.06 31.33
C ASN A 248 -9.29 -7.78 31.24
N LYS A 249 -8.84 -7.40 30.05
CA LYS A 249 -8.03 -6.20 29.81
C LYS A 249 -8.85 -5.18 29.01
N ASP A 250 -8.85 -3.94 29.47
CA ASP A 250 -9.51 -2.86 28.73
C ASP A 250 -8.79 -2.61 27.40
N ALA A 251 -9.57 -2.32 26.35
CA ALA A 251 -9.06 -2.11 25.00
C ALA A 251 -9.63 -0.84 24.36
N VAL A 252 -8.79 -0.13 23.61
CA VAL A 252 -9.20 0.91 22.67
C VAL A 252 -8.92 0.40 21.27
N LEU A 253 -9.95 0.35 20.42
CA LEU A 253 -9.85 -0.16 19.05
C LEU A 253 -9.56 0.99 18.08
N LEU A 254 -8.39 0.97 17.46
CA LEU A 254 -7.91 1.95 16.49
C LEU A 254 -8.08 1.39 15.08
N VAL A 255 -9.21 1.72 14.44
CA VAL A 255 -9.52 1.31 13.06
C VAL A 255 -8.80 2.25 12.09
N MET A 256 -7.76 1.75 11.42
CA MET A 256 -6.92 2.57 10.53
C MET A 256 -7.36 2.43 9.07
N HIS A 257 -7.84 3.51 8.47
CA HIS A 257 -8.28 3.60 7.08
C HIS A 257 -7.16 4.14 6.19
N TYR A 258 -6.75 3.35 5.21
CA TYR A 258 -5.82 3.80 4.19
C TYR A 258 -6.55 4.68 3.16
N THR A 259 -6.36 6.00 3.22
CA THR A 259 -7.01 6.95 2.30
C THR A 259 -6.23 8.25 2.21
N SER A 260 -6.18 8.85 1.02
CA SER A 260 -5.68 10.20 0.80
C SER A 260 -6.76 11.28 0.98
N SER A 261 -8.04 10.89 1.11
CA SER A 261 -9.18 11.79 1.29
C SER A 261 -10.00 11.40 2.53
N PRO A 262 -9.77 12.03 3.69
CA PRO A 262 -10.53 11.76 4.89
C PRO A 262 -11.93 12.41 4.77
N LYS A 263 -12.90 11.68 4.21
CA LYS A 263 -14.31 12.11 4.26
C LYS A 263 -14.92 11.70 5.60
N GLN A 264 -15.74 12.59 6.19
CA GLN A 264 -16.31 12.47 7.55
C GLN A 264 -17.31 11.32 7.73
N SER A 265 -17.67 10.59 6.68
CA SER A 265 -18.68 9.54 6.72
C SER A 265 -18.04 8.16 6.98
N VAL A 266 -17.74 7.87 8.24
CA VAL A 266 -17.57 6.49 8.70
C VAL A 266 -18.84 6.07 9.44
N THR A 267 -19.94 5.94 8.70
CA THR A 267 -21.15 5.26 9.19
C THR A 267 -21.05 3.78 8.84
N GLY A 268 -20.18 3.08 9.56
CA GLY A 268 -20.12 1.62 9.55
C GLY A 268 -20.87 1.09 10.76
N ILE A 269 -21.77 0.14 10.53
CA ILE A 269 -22.46 -0.65 11.56
C ILE A 269 -21.45 -1.02 12.65
N ARG A 270 -21.69 -0.60 13.90
CA ARG A 270 -20.89 -1.01 15.06
C ARG A 270 -20.97 -2.53 15.16
N PRO A 271 -19.88 -3.28 14.94
CA PRO A 271 -19.88 -4.70 15.23
C PRO A 271 -20.26 -4.90 16.71
N SER A 272 -20.88 -6.02 17.06
CA SER A 272 -21.02 -6.40 18.47
C SER A 272 -19.62 -6.58 19.05
N LEU A 273 -19.14 -5.56 19.77
CA LEU A 273 -17.82 -5.55 20.36
C LEU A 273 -17.87 -6.16 21.77
N PRO A 274 -16.78 -6.78 22.23
CA PRO A 274 -16.64 -7.21 23.61
C PRO A 274 -16.82 -6.06 24.61
N GLU A 275 -17.34 -6.33 25.81
CA GLU A 275 -17.60 -5.31 26.84
C GLU A 275 -16.33 -4.60 27.35
N ASN A 276 -15.17 -5.24 27.21
CA ASN A 276 -13.88 -4.64 27.59
C ASN A 276 -13.35 -3.64 26.55
N VAL A 277 -14.04 -3.43 25.41
CA VAL A 277 -13.71 -2.36 24.47
C VAL A 277 -14.30 -1.05 24.96
N ARG A 278 -13.45 -0.14 25.43
CA ARG A 278 -13.84 1.16 25.99
C ARG A 278 -14.19 2.17 24.92
N GLU A 279 -13.49 2.14 23.79
CA GLU A 279 -13.64 3.14 22.74
C GLU A 279 -13.26 2.59 21.37
N VAL A 280 -13.90 3.11 20.31
CA VAL A 280 -13.60 2.77 18.91
C VAL A 280 -13.26 4.03 18.15
N VAL A 281 -12.02 4.11 17.69
CA VAL A 281 -11.45 5.31 17.09
C VAL A 281 -11.09 5.03 15.63
N HIS A 282 -11.57 5.88 14.73
CA HIS A 282 -11.22 5.83 13.32
C HIS A 282 -10.04 6.76 13.02
N ILE A 283 -9.03 6.21 12.35
CA ILE A 283 -7.78 6.92 12.04
C ILE A 283 -7.56 6.84 10.54
N PHE A 284 -7.18 7.94 9.92
CA PHE A 284 -6.89 8.00 8.49
C PHE A 284 -5.39 8.15 8.26
N PHE A 285 -4.83 7.35 7.37
CA PHE A 285 -3.41 7.40 7.06
C PHE A 285 -3.15 7.13 5.57
N HIS A 286 -2.04 7.67 5.08
CA HIS A 286 -1.55 7.44 3.73
C HIS A 286 -0.04 7.62 3.71
N ASP A 287 0.69 6.68 3.12
CA ASP A 287 2.16 6.71 3.11
C ASP A 287 2.72 7.93 2.38
N SER A 288 2.16 8.30 1.22
CA SER A 288 2.59 9.46 0.43
C SER A 288 2.28 10.81 1.09
N MET A 289 1.46 10.84 2.16
CA MET A 289 1.09 12.05 2.90
C MET A 289 1.84 12.15 4.23
N GLY A 290 2.91 11.35 4.41
CA GLY A 290 3.69 11.31 5.65
C GLY A 290 3.01 10.53 6.77
N GLY A 291 2.20 9.52 6.43
CA GLY A 291 1.60 8.61 7.41
C GLY A 291 0.24 9.06 7.93
N ILE A 292 0.11 9.23 9.24
CA ILE A 292 -1.15 9.67 9.86
C ILE A 292 -1.51 11.07 9.32
N LEU A 293 -2.68 11.21 8.70
CA LEU A 293 -3.07 12.48 8.08
C LEU A 293 -3.21 13.61 9.12
N ASN A 294 -2.85 14.84 8.76
CA ASN A 294 -3.12 16.03 9.56
C ASN A 294 -4.49 16.62 9.18
N CYS A 295 -5.56 15.97 9.64
CA CYS A 295 -6.95 16.35 9.33
C CYS A 295 -7.80 16.44 10.62
N GLU A 296 -8.91 17.18 10.57
CA GLU A 296 -9.83 17.32 11.71
C GLU A 296 -10.31 15.98 12.30
N PRO A 297 -10.68 14.96 11.49
CA PRO A 297 -11.03 13.65 12.03
C PRO A 297 -9.92 13.01 12.87
N ASN A 298 -8.65 13.13 12.46
CA ASN A 298 -7.53 12.57 13.23
C ASN A 298 -7.20 13.41 14.47
N LYS A 299 -7.39 14.74 14.43
CA LYS A 299 -7.28 15.57 15.64
C LYS A 299 -8.34 15.17 16.68
N HIS A 300 -9.57 14.92 16.22
CA HIS A 300 -10.63 14.40 17.07
C HIS A 300 -10.30 12.99 17.61
N ALA A 301 -9.79 12.10 16.76
CA ALA A 301 -9.33 10.77 17.15
C ALA A 301 -8.29 10.82 18.29
N VAL A 302 -7.28 11.70 18.17
CA VAL A 302 -6.29 11.93 19.23
C VAL A 302 -6.94 12.35 20.54
N ALA A 303 -7.85 13.34 20.50
CA ALA A 303 -8.55 13.81 21.70
C ALA A 303 -9.39 12.70 22.37
N VAL A 304 -10.03 11.83 21.58
CA VAL A 304 -10.80 10.68 22.09
C VAL A 304 -9.88 9.65 22.75
N ILE A 305 -8.75 9.31 22.11
CA ILE A 305 -7.75 8.39 22.70
C ILE A 305 -7.21 8.96 24.01
N GLU A 306 -6.83 10.24 24.05
CA GLU A 306 -6.34 10.89 25.26
C GLU A 306 -7.39 10.88 26.37
N SER A 307 -8.65 11.14 26.05
CA SER A 307 -9.76 11.08 27.02
C SER A 307 -9.88 9.67 27.62
N ALA A 308 -9.84 8.63 26.77
CA ALA A 308 -9.85 7.24 27.23
C ALA A 308 -8.65 6.92 28.13
N LEU A 309 -7.45 7.39 27.77
CA LEU A 309 -6.22 7.11 28.52
C LEU A 309 -6.12 7.86 29.87
N LYS A 310 -6.74 9.04 29.99
CA LYS A 310 -6.80 9.81 31.26
C LYS A 310 -7.49 9.05 32.40
N HIS A 311 -8.27 8.03 32.11
CA HIS A 311 -8.90 7.19 33.13
C HIS A 311 -7.85 6.37 33.91
N TYR A 312 -6.66 6.17 33.34
CA TYR A 312 -5.57 5.37 33.91
C TYR A 312 -4.42 6.21 34.45
N THR A 313 -4.49 7.55 34.37
CA THR A 313 -3.42 8.43 34.85
C THR A 313 -3.45 8.68 36.36
N ASN A 314 -4.45 8.16 37.09
CA ASN A 314 -4.68 8.44 38.52
C ASN A 314 -4.99 7.21 39.39
N THR A 315 -4.86 5.99 38.86
CA THR A 315 -5.05 4.76 39.63
C THR A 315 -3.75 4.41 40.36
N ASN A 316 -3.61 4.95 41.57
CA ASN A 316 -2.70 4.43 42.61
C ASN A 316 -3.34 3.24 43.31
#